data_AF-A0A5Q4F7X1-F1
#
_entry.id   AF-A0A5Q4F7X1-F1
#
_cell.length_a   1.000
_cell.length_b   1.000
_cell.length_c   1.000
_cell.angle_alpha   90.00
_cell.angle_beta   90.00
_cell.angle_gamma   90.00
#
_symmetry.space_group_name_H-M   'P 1'
#
loop_
_entity.id
_entity.type
_entity.pdbx_description
1 polymer ?
#
loop_
_entity_poly.entity_id
_entity_poly.type
_entity_poly.pdbx_seq_one_letter_code
_entity_poly.pdbx_strand_id
1 'polypeptide(L)' 'MLLRLITIISLINFLLLMIAGMSTETALYRSVLIFMVLFGVVYLTIFFLNVIRENPQSTRPASDAKKKQNEVSH' A
#
# COMPACT_ATOMS: atom_id res chain seq x y z
N MET A 1 1.67 4.98 -5.26
CA MET A 1 0.33 4.37 -5.46
C MET A 1 -0.11 3.55 -4.25
N LEU A 2 0.70 2.61 -3.72
CA LEU A 2 0.32 1.74 -2.58
C LEU A 2 0.10 2.48 -1.24
N LEU A 3 1.04 3.37 -0.85
CA LEU A 3 0.86 4.22 0.35
C LEU A 3 -0.41 5.07 0.28
N ARG A 4 -0.79 5.49 -0.93
CA ARG A 4 -2.00 6.26 -1.19
C ARG A 4 -3.26 5.43 -0.90
N LEU A 5 -3.24 4.14 -1.20
CA LEU A 5 -4.36 3.23 -0.91
C LEU A 5 -4.53 3.01 0.61
N ILE A 6 -3.43 2.77 1.33
CA ILE A 6 -3.45 2.53 2.79
C ILE A 6 -3.98 3.77 3.54
N THR A 7 -3.57 4.96 3.13
CA THR A 7 -4.06 6.23 3.69
C THR A 7 -5.54 6.45 3.43
N ILE A 8 -6.03 6.15 2.21
CA ILE A 8 -7.47 6.24 1.89
C ILE A 8 -8.29 5.28 2.76
N ILE A 9 -7.87 4.01 2.88
CA ILE A 9 -8.56 3.01 3.71
C ILE A 9 -8.60 3.42 5.18
N SER A 10 -7.52 4.03 5.67
CA SER A 10 -7.44 4.50 7.06
C SER A 10 -8.34 5.72 7.30
N LEU A 11 -8.44 6.63 6.33
CA LEU A 11 -9.38 7.76 6.37
C LEU A 11 -10.84 7.28 6.38
N ILE A 12 -11.17 6.31 5.53
CA ILE A 12 -12.52 5.74 5.47
C ILE A 12 -12.87 5.08 6.81
N ASN A 13 -11.94 4.32 7.41
CA ASN A 13 -12.14 3.76 8.75
C ASN A 13 -12.39 4.85 9.79
N PHE A 14 -11.56 5.89 9.82
CA PHE A 14 -11.77 7.01 10.73
C PHE A 14 -13.17 7.64 10.55
N LEU A 15 -13.59 7.87 9.30
CA LEU A 15 -14.91 8.41 8.99
C LEU A 15 -16.04 7.48 9.45
N LEU A 16 -15.90 6.17 9.25
CA LEU A 16 -16.87 5.17 9.72
C LEU A 16 -16.99 5.17 11.26
N LEU A 17 -15.86 5.28 11.97
CA LEU A 17 -15.86 5.36 13.43
C LEU A 17 -16.52 6.65 13.93
N MET A 18 -16.31 7.76 13.24
CA MET A 18 -16.97 9.04 13.53
C MET A 18 -18.48 8.96 13.27
N ILE A 19 -18.92 8.35 12.17
CA ILE A 19 -20.34 8.11 11.85
C ILE A 19 -20.99 7.19 12.89
N ALA A 20 -20.24 6.24 13.45
CA ALA A 20 -20.71 5.35 14.51
C ALA A 20 -20.90 6.05 15.87
N GLY A 21 -20.68 7.36 15.97
CA GLY A 21 -20.87 8.14 17.20
C GLY A 21 -19.75 7.96 18.23
N MET A 22 -18.58 7.47 17.81
CA MET A 22 -17.42 7.34 18.68
C MET A 22 -16.81 8.71 18.97
N SER A 23 -16.32 8.92 20.21
CA SER A 23 -15.62 10.16 20.55
C SER A 23 -14.39 10.34 19.66
N THR A 24 -14.12 11.58 19.23
CA THR A 24 -13.04 11.91 18.29
C THR A 24 -11.68 11.39 18.79
N GLU A 25 -11.43 11.48 20.09
CA GLU A 25 -10.20 10.98 20.73
C GLU A 25 -10.04 9.46 20.53
N THR A 26 -11.10 8.70 20.76
CA THR A 26 -11.09 7.23 20.64
C THR A 26 -11.03 6.81 19.17
N ALA A 27 -11.78 7.50 18.30
CA ALA A 27 -11.82 7.25 16.86
C ALA A 27 -10.45 7.50 16.22
N LEU A 28 -9.76 8.58 16.61
CA LEU A 28 -8.43 8.91 16.16
C LEU A 28 -7.39 7.89 16.62
N TYR A 29 -7.42 7.51 17.90
CA TYR A 29 -6.49 6.51 18.43
C TYR A 29 -6.64 5.16 17.70
N ARG A 30 -7.88 4.69 17.52
CA ARG A 30 -8.14 3.43 16.80
C ARG A 30 -7.75 3.49 15.34
N SER A 31 -8.03 4.58 14.64
CA SER A 31 -7.70 4.71 13.21
C SER A 31 -6.19 4.77 12.98
N VAL A 32 -5.45 5.47 13.84
CA VAL A 32 -3.97 5.51 13.81
C VAL A 32 -3.38 4.13 14.09
N LEU A 33 -3.96 3.37 15.04
CA LEU A 33 -3.52 2.01 15.34
C LEU A 33 -3.69 1.10 14.12
N ILE A 34 -4.87 1.15 13.48
CA ILE A 34 -5.16 0.40 12.25
C ILE A 34 -4.17 0.81 11.14
N PHE A 35 -3.91 2.10 10.96
CA PHE A 35 -2.93 2.60 10.01
C PHE A 35 -1.53 2.05 10.26
N MET A 36 -1.07 2.03 11.52
CA MET A 36 0.23 1.48 11.90
C MET A 36 0.34 -0.01 11.57
N VAL A 37 -0.73 -0.78 11.84
CA VAL A 37 -0.77 -2.21 11.53
C VAL A 37 -0.73 -2.45 10.02
N LEU A 38 -1.56 -1.76 9.24
CA LEU A 38 -1.55 -1.88 7.78
C LEU A 38 -0.19 -1.49 7.21
N PHE A 39 0.40 -0.41 7.70
CA PHE A 39 1.73 0.02 7.29
C PHE A 39 2.79 -1.03 7.62
N GLY A 40 2.77 -1.56 8.84
CA GLY A 40 3.68 -2.61 9.29
C GLY A 40 3.57 -3.87 8.44
N VAL A 41 2.36 -4.38 8.19
CA VAL A 41 2.14 -5.57 7.37
C VAL A 41 2.64 -5.38 5.94
N VAL A 42 2.34 -4.24 5.31
CA VAL A 42 2.80 -3.95 3.95
C VAL A 42 4.31 -3.84 3.89
N TYR A 43 4.94 -3.14 4.85
CA TYR A 43 6.39 -3.03 4.93
C TYR A 43 7.05 -4.39 5.13
N LEU A 44 6.53 -5.20 6.06
CA LEU A 44 7.02 -6.54 6.34
C LEU A 44 6.89 -7.43 5.10
N THR A 45 5.77 -7.35 4.38
CA THR A 45 5.54 -8.10 3.14
C THR A 45 6.57 -7.75 2.07
N ILE A 46 6.84 -6.45 1.85
CA ILE A 46 7.86 -6.01 0.90
C ILE A 46 9.25 -6.46 1.36
N PHE A 47 9.54 -6.37 2.66
CA PHE A 47 10.79 -6.83 3.24
C PHE A 47 11.00 -8.33 3.00
N PHE A 48 10.01 -9.16 3.30
CA PHE A 48 10.05 -10.60 3.01
C PHE A 48 10.19 -10.88 1.52
N LEU A 49 9.45 -10.18 0.65
CA LEU A 49 9.62 -10.31 -0.80
C LEU A 49 11.04 -9.95 -1.23
N ASN A 50 11.64 -8.92 -0.66
CA ASN A 50 12.99 -8.49 -1.00
C ASN A 50 14.02 -9.52 -0.55
N VAL A 51 13.89 -10.06 0.67
CA VAL A 51 14.72 -11.15 1.20
C VAL A 51 14.60 -12.42 0.35
N ILE A 52 13.38 -12.79 -0.06
CA ILE A 52 13.16 -13.98 -0.90
C ILE A 52 13.69 -13.76 -2.32
N ARG A 53 13.54 -12.56 -2.88
CA ARG A 53 13.95 -12.20 -4.25
C ARG A 53 15.47 -12.08 -4.42
N GLU A 54 16.24 -11.98 -3.33
CA GLU A 54 17.69 -12.19 -3.37
C GLU A 54 18.07 -13.64 -3.73
N ASN A 55 17.11 -14.58 -3.83
CA ASN A 55 17.27 -15.79 -4.64
C ASN A 55 16.95 -15.47 -6.12
N PRO A 56 17.93 -15.55 -7.03
CA PRO A 56 17.85 -14.92 -8.34
C PRO A 56 16.97 -15.71 -9.32
N GLN A 57 15.67 -15.44 -9.34
CA GLN A 57 14.87 -15.59 -10.56
C GLN A 57 13.89 -14.41 -10.73
N SER A 58 14.43 -13.34 -11.32
CA SER A 58 13.77 -12.53 -12.37
C SER A 58 12.25 -12.36 -12.27
N THR A 59 11.76 -11.57 -11.33
CA THR A 59 10.46 -10.90 -11.51
C THR A 59 10.73 -9.42 -11.78
N ARG A 60 10.95 -9.05 -13.04
CA ARG A 60 10.99 -7.65 -13.47
C ARG A 60 9.58 -7.06 -13.24
N PRO A 61 9.43 -5.88 -12.62
CA PRO A 61 8.14 -5.22 -12.57
C PRO A 61 7.71 -4.90 -14.01
N ALA A 62 6.47 -5.27 -14.35
CA ALA A 62 5.86 -5.11 -15.66
C ALA A 62 5.58 -3.63 -16.00
N SER A 63 6.63 -2.83 -16.21
CA SER A 63 6.52 -1.44 -16.66
C SER A 63 7.42 -1.08 -17.85
N ASP A 64 8.29 -1.98 -18.32
CA ASP A 64 9.22 -1.71 -19.44
C ASP A 64 8.84 -2.39 -20.77
N ALA A 65 7.61 -2.90 -20.91
CA ALA A 65 7.16 -3.54 -22.15
C ALA A 65 6.53 -2.55 -23.17
N LYS A 66 6.32 -1.28 -22.81
CA LYS A 66 5.56 -0.33 -23.65
C LYS A 66 6.37 0.85 -24.21
N LYS A 67 7.68 0.67 -24.46
CA LYS A 67 8.50 1.68 -25.16
C LYS A 67 9.11 1.20 -26.48
N LYS A 68 9.10 -0.10 -26.81
CA LYS A 68 9.77 -0.63 -28.01
C LYS A 68 8.89 -0.91 -29.24
N GLN A 69 7.60 -0.52 -29.24
CA GLN A 69 6.72 -0.74 -30.40
C GLN A 69 6.57 0.50 -31.29
N ASN A 70 6.98 1.69 -30.83
CA ASN A 70 6.78 2.95 -31.58
C ASN A 70 8.01 3.45 -32.36
N GLU A 71 9.10 2.69 -32.43
CA GLU A 71 10.30 3.07 -33.21
C GLU A 71 10.49 2.23 -34.49
N VAL A 72 9.62 1.25 -34.78
CA VAL A 72 9.74 0.39 -35.98
C VAL A 72 8.60 0.61 -36.98
N SER A 73 7.99 1.79 -36.95
CA SER A 73 7.07 2.22 -38.01
C SER A 73 7.43 3.62 -38.47
N HIS A 74 8.67 3.76 -38.94
CA HIS A 74 9.08 4.79 -39.89
C HIS A 74 9.62 4.09 -41.12
#